data_AF-A0A285EBM7-F1
#
_entry.id   AF-A0A285EBM7-F1
#
_cell.length_a   1.000
_cell.length_b   1.000
_cell.length_c   1.000
_cell.angle_alpha   90.00
_cell.angle_beta   90.00
_cell.angle_gamma   90.00
#
_symmetry.space_group_name_H-M   'P 1'
#
loop_
_entity.id
_entity.type
_entity.pdbx_description
1 polymer ?
#
loop_
_entity_poly.entity_id
_entity_poly.type
_entity_poly.pdbx_seq_one_letter_code
_entity_poly.pdbx_strand_id
1 'polypeptide(L)' 'MKRVNFEGPGDSPDEYYFECGDCGGDGGVHIPDLESEDEGLVISAECPNCDGKGYIEGDADDVED' A
#
# COMPACT_ATOMS: atom_id res chain seq x y z
N MET A 1 -0.44 -8.65 8.09
CA MET A 1 -0.43 -7.19 7.81
C MET A 1 0.36 -6.51 8.91
N LYS A 2 1.36 -5.71 8.56
CA LYS A 2 2.23 -5.02 9.52
C LYS A 2 1.68 -3.61 9.75
N ARG A 3 1.44 -3.22 11.01
CA ARG A 3 1.03 -1.85 11.31
C ARG A 3 2.18 -0.89 10.99
N VAL A 4 1.89 0.16 10.22
CA VAL A 4 2.83 1.26 9.95
C VAL A 4 2.39 2.43 10.82
N ASN A 5 3.22 2.78 11.81
CA ASN A 5 2.97 3.95 12.65
C ASN A 5 3.77 5.08 12.02
N PHE A 6 3.11 5.94 11.24
CA PHE A 6 3.74 7.17 10.80
C PHE A 6 3.87 8.06 12.04
N GLU A 7 5.08 8.27 12.55
CA GLU A 7 5.34 9.34 13.52
C GLU A 7 5.16 10.70 12.81
N GLY A 8 3.89 11.07 12.57
CA GLY A 8 3.48 12.25 11.82
C GLY A 8 1.95 12.34 11.85
N PRO A 9 1.36 13.55 11.91
CA PRO A 9 0.09 13.81 12.57
C PRO A 9 -1.09 13.17 11.83
N GLY A 10 -1.53 11.99 12.29
CA GLY A 10 -2.95 11.70 12.36
C GLY A 10 -3.50 12.47 13.55
N ASP A 11 -4.32 13.49 13.32
CA ASP A 11 -4.93 14.34 14.35
C ASP A 11 -5.87 13.56 15.30
N SER A 12 -6.11 12.27 15.01
CA SER A 12 -6.96 11.36 15.78
C SER A 12 -6.15 10.12 16.22
N PRO A 13 -6.15 9.75 17.51
CA PRO A 13 -5.54 8.50 18.00
C PRO A 13 -6.22 7.23 17.45
N ASP A 14 -7.30 7.41 16.69
CA ASP A 14 -8.23 6.40 16.20
C ASP A 14 -7.99 5.99 14.73
N GLU A 15 -6.99 6.56 14.05
CA GLU A 15 -6.60 6.15 12.68
C GLU A 15 -5.37 5.24 12.72
N TYR A 16 -5.51 4.03 12.17
CA TYR A 16 -4.40 3.09 12.02
C TYR A 16 -4.16 2.73 10.56
N TYR A 17 -2.88 2.66 10.18
CA TYR A 17 -2.50 2.27 8.83
C TYR A 17 -1.80 0.90 8.87
N PHE A 18 -2.18 0.04 7.93
CA PHE A 18 -1.56 -1.27 7.74
C PHE A 18 -0.81 -1.29 6.41
N GLU A 19 0.41 -1.81 6.41
CA GLU A 19 1.15 -2.07 5.18
C GLU A 19 0.32 -2.97 4.25
N CYS A 20 0.15 -2.53 3.00
CA CYS A 20 -0.54 -3.31 1.99
C CYS A 20 0.30 -4.55 1.65
N GLY A 21 -0.26 -5.73 1.91
CA GLY A 21 0.44 -6.99 1.73
C GLY A 21 0.73 -7.34 0.26
N ASP A 22 -0.07 -6.82 -0.67
CA ASP A 22 0.07 -7.11 -2.10
C ASP A 22 1.24 -6.38 -2.75
N CYS A 23 1.48 -5.12 -2.37
CA CYS A 23 2.63 -4.35 -2.84
C CYS A 23 3.78 -4.25 -1.82
N GLY A 24 3.64 -4.88 -0.64
CA GLY A 24 4.66 -4.85 0.41
C GLY A 24 4.98 -3.45 0.93
N GLY A 25 4.03 -2.51 0.87
CA GLY A 25 4.24 -1.13 1.31
C GLY A 25 4.66 -0.15 0.21
N ASP A 26 4.97 -0.61 -1.00
CA ASP A 26 5.51 0.25 -2.07
C ASP A 26 4.45 1.16 -2.70
N GLY A 27 3.18 0.74 -2.68
CA GLY A 27 2.10 1.41 -3.39
C GLY A 27 2.05 1.07 -4.88
N GLY A 28 3.13 0.52 -5.45
CA GLY A 28 3.18 -0.02 -6.80
C GLY A 28 3.26 -1.54 -6.85
N VAL A 29 2.86 -2.12 -7.98
CA VAL A 29 3.22 -3.48 -8.38
C VAL A 29 4.10 -3.42 -9.62
N HIS A 30 5.18 -4.18 -9.59
CA HIS A 30 6.14 -4.28 -10.68
C HIS A 30 5.71 -5.39 -11.63
N ILE A 31 5.26 -5.02 -12.83
CA ILE A 31 4.84 -5.96 -13.86
C ILE A 31 5.80 -5.89 -15.07
N PRO A 32 6.15 -7.04 -15.65
CA PRO A 32 6.96 -7.06 -16.86
C PRO A 32 6.18 -6.35 -17.98
N ASP A 33 6.84 -5.44 -18.68
CA ASP A 33 6.24 -4.77 -19.82
C ASP A 33 6.27 -5.72 -21.02
N LEU A 34 5.13 -6.35 -21.31
CA LEU A 34 5.01 -7.34 -22.37
C LEU A 34 4.88 -6.71 -23.77
N GLU A 35 4.68 -5.39 -23.85
CA GLU A 35 4.57 -4.66 -25.11
C GLU A 35 5.89 -4.01 -25.54
N SER A 36 6.88 -3.95 -24.64
CA SER A 36 8.20 -3.42 -24.92
C SER A 36 9.08 -4.41 -25.65
N GLU A 37 9.81 -3.93 -26.65
CA GLU A 37 10.85 -4.67 -27.38
C GLU A 37 12.10 -4.92 -26.51
N ASP A 38 12.21 -4.25 -25.36
CA ASP A 38 13.31 -4.36 -24.41
C ASP A 38 13.04 -5.47 -23.38
N GLU A 39 13.67 -6.63 -23.58
CA GLU A 39 13.57 -7.77 -22.66
C GLU A 39 14.13 -7.40 -21.27
N GLY A 40 13.22 -7.16 -20.33
CA GLY A 40 13.57 -6.80 -18.95
C GLY A 40 13.04 -5.44 -18.48
N LEU A 41 12.31 -4.72 -19.33
CA LEU A 41 11.58 -3.54 -18.87
C LEU A 41 10.47 -3.96 -17.89
N VAL A 42 10.46 -3.32 -16.72
CA VAL A 42 9.45 -3.52 -15.69
C VAL A 42 8.75 -2.18 -15.49
N ILE A 43 7.44 -2.15 -15.68
CA ILE A 43 6.63 -0.97 -15.38
C ILE A 43 6.07 -1.08 -13.97
N SER A 44 6.01 0.07 -13.30
CA SER A 44 5.31 0.22 -12.04
C SER A 44 3.86 0.58 -12.34
N ALA A 45 2.93 -0.30 -12.00
CA ALA A 45 1.51 -0.01 -11.99
C ALA A 45 1.05 0.30 -10.57
N GLU A 46 -0.01 1.07 -10.41
CA GLU A 46 -0.60 1.34 -9.11
C GLU A 46 -1.13 0.05 -8.47
N CYS A 47 -0.87 -0.15 -7.17
CA CYS A 47 -1.38 -1.32 -6.47
C CYS A 47 -2.90 -1.16 -6.26
N PRO A 48 -3.74 -2.02 -6.89
CA PRO A 48 -5.18 -1.87 -6.85
C PRO A 48 -5.78 -2.14 -5.46
N ASN A 49 -5.04 -2.84 -4.59
CA ASN A 49 -5.52 -3.21 -3.27
C ASN A 49 -5.36 -2.08 -2.23
N CYS A 50 -4.53 -1.07 -2.52
CA CYS A 50 -4.32 0.07 -1.64
C CYS A 50 -4.39 1.42 -2.37
N ASP A 51 -4.95 1.46 -3.58
CA ASP A 51 -5.13 2.70 -4.36
C ASP A 51 -3.82 3.49 -4.50
N GLY A 52 -2.71 2.78 -4.71
CA GLY A 52 -1.39 3.40 -4.84
C GLY A 52 -0.73 3.90 -3.55
N LYS A 53 -1.43 3.83 -2.42
CA LYS A 53 -0.96 4.42 -1.15
C LYS A 53 0.16 3.63 -0.49
N GLY A 54 0.25 2.32 -0.76
CA GLY A 54 1.17 1.40 -0.08
C GLY A 54 0.68 0.93 1.30
N TYR A 55 -0.39 1.53 1.81
CA TYR A 55 -1.03 1.16 3.07
C TYR A 55 -2.55 1.17 2.93
N ILE A 56 -3.21 0.46 3.83
CA ILE A 56 -4.66 0.41 3.98
C ILE A 56 -4.99 1.11 5.29
N GLU A 57 -5.86 2.11 5.23
CA GLU A 57 -6.43 2.76 6.40
C GLU A 57 -7.45 1.83 7.07
N GLY A 58 -7.40 1.76 8.39
CA GLY A 58 -8.41 1.11 9.22
C GLY A 58 -8.80 2.03 10.36
N ASP A 59 -10.10 2.14 10.58
CA ASP A 59 -10.68 2.86 11.71
C ASP A 59 -10.50 2.04 13.00
N ALA A 60 -10.17 2.70 14.11
CA ALA A 60 -10.10 2.07 15.42
C ALA A 60 -11.47 1.58 15.93
N ASP A 61 -12.58 2.04 15.34
CA ASP A 61 -13.93 1.55 15.63
C ASP A 61 -14.20 0.15 15.04
N ASP A 62 -13.43 -0.34 14.07
CA ASP A 62 -13.57 -1.70 13.52
C ASP A 62 -12.88 -2.79 14.38
N VAL A 63 -12.11 -2.38 15.40
CA VAL A 63 -11.59 -3.26 16.46
C VAL A 63 -12.45 -3.09 17.72
N GLU A 64 -13.76 -3.33 17.61
CA GLU A 64 -14.60 -3.55 18.78
C GLU A 64 -14.26 -4.92 19.41
N ASP A 65 -14.03 -4.90 20.73
CA ASP A 65 -13.66 -6.02 21.63
C ASP A 65 -14.65 -7.19 21.63
#